data_AF-A0A7S2QLF7-F1
#
_entry.id   AF-A0A7S2QLF7-F1
#
_cell.length_a   1.000
_cell.length_b   1.000
_cell.length_c   1.000
_cell.angle_alpha   90.00
_cell.angle_beta   90.00
_cell.angle_gamma   90.00
#
_symmetry.space_group_name_H-M   'P 1'
#
loop_
_entity.id
_entity.type
_entity.pdbx_description
1 polymer ?
#
loop_
_entity_poly.entity_id
_entity_poly.type
_entity_poly.pdbx_seq_one_letter_code
_entity_poly.pdbx_strand_id
1 'polypeptide(L)'
;MGGGWLHYFDDIRETRPNMTPHVALNSYASGPPWILHREDFEAILPDWGRFTDSMDLVKQALLQEQFSFMMAAARHGVEMLPDGNTLVLSNPIAYREVWSGSNDPGVWAHAYLLHYCITYKYKSWEFHKSLVTRKGWYAERFDNQLPGILECGAPTLAEPPLPPLIDQGADANAIKIAWLLHRLLPRINMAVAEFRRQQCPETTGATPLAVRTVQPRQCQGRLT
;
A
#
# COMPACT_ATOMS: atom_id res chain seq x y z
N MET A 1 15.27 -5.10 -5.75
CA MET A 1 15.62 -6.51 -5.99
C MET A 1 15.61 -6.74 -7.49
N GLY A 2 16.43 -7.66 -8.02
CA GLY A 2 16.54 -7.90 -9.47
C GLY A 2 15.32 -8.60 -10.09
N GLY A 3 15.35 -8.87 -11.40
CA GLY A 3 14.33 -9.65 -12.12
C GLY A 3 14.33 -11.15 -11.79
N GLY A 4 14.91 -11.52 -10.65
CA GLY A 4 14.94 -12.90 -10.16
C GLY A 4 13.55 -13.42 -9.81
N TRP A 5 12.57 -12.56 -9.53
CA TRP A 5 11.20 -12.95 -9.17
C TRP A 5 10.47 -13.78 -10.24
N LEU A 6 10.98 -13.83 -11.47
CA LEU A 6 10.39 -14.64 -12.54
C LEU A 6 10.31 -16.14 -12.24
N HIS A 7 11.20 -16.69 -11.41
CA HIS A 7 11.13 -18.12 -11.05
C HIS A 7 9.88 -18.46 -10.23
N TYR A 8 9.25 -17.47 -9.59
CA TYR A 8 8.04 -17.74 -8.81
C TYR A 8 6.86 -18.19 -9.66
N PHE A 9 6.83 -17.85 -10.97
CA PHE A 9 5.85 -18.44 -11.88
C PHE A 9 5.98 -19.97 -11.91
N ASP A 10 7.20 -20.47 -12.01
CA ASP A 10 7.47 -21.91 -12.04
C ASP A 10 7.11 -22.56 -10.69
N ASP A 11 7.48 -21.90 -9.58
CA ASP A 11 7.20 -22.38 -8.21
C ASP A 11 5.70 -22.55 -7.93
N ILE A 12 4.86 -21.63 -8.44
CA ILE A 12 3.39 -21.70 -8.32
C ILE A 12 2.71 -22.38 -9.52
N ARG A 13 3.48 -22.99 -10.42
CA ARG A 13 2.99 -23.73 -11.61
C ARG A 13 2.18 -22.87 -12.59
N GLU A 14 2.57 -21.62 -12.73
CA GLU A 14 1.99 -20.67 -13.67
C GLU A 14 2.84 -20.52 -14.93
N THR A 15 2.19 -20.14 -16.03
CA THR A 15 2.92 -19.88 -17.27
C THR A 15 3.70 -18.58 -17.13
N ARG A 16 5.03 -18.71 -17.19
CA ARG A 16 5.92 -17.55 -17.18
C ARG A 16 5.77 -16.72 -18.46
N PRO A 17 5.67 -15.38 -18.38
CA PRO A 17 5.68 -14.53 -19.55
C PRO A 17 7.04 -14.61 -20.27
N ASN A 18 7.03 -14.44 -21.59
CA ASN A 18 8.25 -14.48 -22.40
C ASN A 18 9.13 -13.23 -22.16
N MET A 19 9.84 -13.20 -21.04
CA MET A 19 10.71 -12.11 -20.64
C MET A 19 11.98 -12.59 -19.94
N THR A 20 13.06 -11.85 -20.16
CA THR A 20 14.34 -12.09 -19.52
C THR A 20 14.39 -11.45 -18.13
N PRO A 21 15.25 -11.93 -17.22
CA PRO A 21 15.49 -11.25 -15.93
C PRO A 21 15.91 -9.77 -16.07
N HIS A 22 16.56 -9.40 -17.18
CA HIS A 22 16.94 -8.02 -17.45
C HIS A 22 15.70 -7.15 -17.76
N VAL A 23 14.78 -7.64 -18.60
CA VAL A 23 13.51 -6.96 -18.89
C VAL A 23 12.64 -6.86 -17.64
N ALA A 24 12.56 -7.95 -16.85
CA ALA A 24 11.86 -7.95 -15.58
C ALA A 24 12.43 -6.94 -14.57
N LEU A 25 13.77 -6.83 -14.49
CA LEU A 25 14.41 -5.83 -13.63
C LEU A 25 14.07 -4.40 -14.05
N ASN A 26 14.06 -4.10 -15.34
CA ASN A 26 13.93 -2.73 -15.82
C ASN A 26 12.48 -2.25 -15.94
N SER A 27 11.54 -3.16 -16.21
CA SER A 27 10.13 -2.81 -16.52
C SER A 27 9.18 -3.20 -15.39
N TYR A 28 9.63 -4.05 -14.46
CA TYR A 28 8.86 -4.58 -13.32
C TYR A 28 9.73 -4.62 -12.06
N ALA A 29 10.50 -3.54 -11.84
CA ALA A 29 11.40 -3.47 -10.70
C ALA A 29 10.61 -3.57 -9.39
N SER A 30 11.14 -4.34 -8.43
CA SER A 30 10.61 -4.47 -7.07
C SER A 30 10.83 -3.20 -6.22
N GLY A 31 10.75 -2.03 -6.83
CA GLY A 31 10.57 -0.78 -6.09
C GLY A 31 9.17 -0.74 -5.48
N PRO A 32 8.71 0.43 -5.06
CA PRO A 32 7.27 0.59 -4.97
C PRO A 32 6.60 0.19 -6.31
N PRO A 33 5.32 -0.15 -6.32
CA PRO A 33 4.56 -0.25 -7.57
C PRO A 33 4.55 1.13 -8.22
N TRP A 34 5.14 1.25 -9.41
CA TRP A 34 5.10 2.50 -10.14
C TRP A 34 3.77 2.60 -10.86
N ILE A 35 3.48 3.83 -11.28
CA ILE A 35 2.23 4.30 -11.87
C ILE A 35 1.50 3.23 -12.67
N LEU A 36 0.28 2.93 -12.23
CA LEU A 36 -0.68 2.16 -12.98
C LEU A 36 -1.83 3.07 -13.38
N HIS A 37 -2.24 3.01 -14.63
CA HIS A 37 -3.57 3.48 -14.98
C HIS A 37 -4.61 2.73 -14.15
N ARG A 38 -5.75 3.37 -13.90
CA ARG A 38 -6.84 2.72 -13.19
C ARG A 38 -7.26 1.42 -13.91
N GLU A 39 -7.35 1.49 -15.24
CA GLU A 39 -7.71 0.37 -16.10
C GLU A 39 -6.70 -0.77 -15.99
N ASP A 40 -5.41 -0.45 -15.98
CA ASP A 40 -4.34 -1.43 -15.78
C ASP A 40 -4.41 -2.07 -14.39
N PHE A 41 -4.67 -1.26 -13.36
CA PHE A 41 -4.83 -1.75 -12.00
C PHE A 41 -6.02 -2.71 -11.89
N GLU A 42 -7.16 -2.31 -12.46
CA GLU A 42 -8.36 -3.15 -12.52
C GLU A 42 -8.10 -4.47 -13.28
N ALA A 43 -7.29 -4.42 -14.34
CA ALA A 43 -6.91 -5.62 -15.10
C ALA A 43 -6.05 -6.60 -14.29
N ILE A 44 -5.07 -6.11 -13.51
CA ILE A 44 -4.16 -6.98 -12.75
C ILE A 44 -4.75 -7.49 -11.44
N LEU A 45 -5.76 -6.83 -10.88
CA LEU A 45 -6.31 -7.14 -9.54
C LEU A 45 -6.68 -8.62 -9.35
N PRO A 46 -7.38 -9.30 -10.28
CA PRO A 46 -7.75 -10.71 -10.11
C PRO A 46 -6.54 -11.63 -10.02
N ASP A 47 -5.55 -11.45 -10.89
CA ASP A 47 -4.33 -12.28 -10.89
C ASP A 47 -3.40 -11.91 -9.73
N TRP A 48 -3.37 -10.66 -9.28
CA TRP A 48 -2.62 -10.27 -8.08
C TRP A 48 -3.15 -11.03 -6.85
N GLY A 49 -4.46 -10.99 -6.57
CA GLY A 49 -5.04 -11.73 -5.45
C GLY A 49 -4.75 -13.22 -5.52
N ARG A 50 -4.94 -13.83 -6.69
CA ARG A 50 -4.68 -15.24 -6.94
C ARG A 50 -3.21 -15.63 -6.75
N PHE A 51 -2.28 -14.82 -7.23
CA PHE A 51 -0.85 -15.04 -7.04
C PHE A 51 -0.44 -14.85 -5.59
N THR A 52 -0.99 -13.86 -4.89
CA THR A 52 -0.82 -13.70 -3.44
C THR A 52 -1.22 -14.98 -2.73
N ASP A 53 -2.43 -15.50 -2.93
CA ASP A 53 -2.88 -16.73 -2.27
C ASP A 53 -1.98 -17.93 -2.60
N SER A 54 -1.55 -18.06 -3.85
CA SER A 54 -0.69 -19.18 -4.30
C SER A 54 0.72 -19.11 -3.72
N MET A 55 1.25 -17.90 -3.54
CA MET A 55 2.59 -17.70 -3.00
C MET A 55 2.69 -17.87 -1.49
N ASP A 56 1.58 -17.88 -0.74
CA ASP A 56 1.60 -18.20 0.70
C ASP A 56 2.24 -19.58 0.96
N LEU A 57 2.14 -20.47 -0.03
CA LEU A 57 2.71 -21.81 -0.02
C LEU A 57 4.24 -21.84 -0.23
N VAL A 58 4.83 -20.74 -0.74
CA VAL A 58 6.24 -20.67 -1.18
C VAL A 58 7.03 -19.61 -0.39
N LYS A 59 6.37 -18.52 -0.03
CA LYS A 59 6.94 -17.31 0.58
C LYS A 59 6.01 -16.78 1.65
N GLN A 60 6.47 -16.80 2.90
CA GLN A 60 5.79 -16.10 3.98
C GLN A 60 6.26 -14.64 4.05
N ALA A 61 5.34 -13.74 4.38
CA ALA A 61 5.53 -12.31 4.71
C ALA A 61 5.46 -11.31 3.54
N LEU A 62 5.76 -10.04 3.84
CA LEU A 62 5.48 -8.84 3.03
C LEU A 62 6.01 -8.86 1.58
N LEU A 63 7.01 -9.70 1.29
CA LEU A 63 7.56 -9.89 -0.05
C LEU A 63 6.61 -10.65 -0.99
N GLN A 64 5.71 -11.46 -0.43
CA GLN A 64 4.68 -12.20 -1.15
C GLN A 64 3.82 -11.23 -1.99
N GLU A 65 3.17 -10.27 -1.33
CA GLU A 65 2.35 -9.25 -2.00
C GLU A 65 3.10 -8.52 -3.11
N GLN A 66 4.38 -8.27 -2.92
CA GLN A 66 5.19 -7.55 -3.89
C GLN A 66 5.47 -8.38 -5.13
N PHE A 67 5.93 -9.62 -4.96
CA PHE A 67 6.22 -10.46 -6.11
C PHE A 67 4.91 -10.82 -6.83
N SER A 68 3.81 -11.04 -6.11
CA SER A 68 2.50 -11.34 -6.71
C SER A 68 2.01 -10.20 -7.57
N PHE A 69 2.14 -8.96 -7.08
CA PHE A 69 1.82 -7.78 -7.85
C PHE A 69 2.66 -7.67 -9.13
N MET A 70 3.98 -7.89 -9.05
CA MET A 70 4.86 -7.87 -10.23
C MET A 70 4.55 -8.99 -11.22
N MET A 71 4.20 -10.18 -10.72
CA MET A 71 3.75 -11.29 -11.56
C MET A 71 2.46 -10.97 -12.29
N ALA A 72 1.48 -10.38 -11.60
CA ALA A 72 0.22 -9.96 -12.21
C ALA A 72 0.47 -8.91 -13.29
N ALA A 73 1.22 -7.85 -12.96
CA ALA A 73 1.61 -6.83 -13.92
C ALA A 73 2.29 -7.40 -15.17
N ALA A 74 3.27 -8.28 -14.98
CA ALA A 74 4.00 -8.90 -16.08
C ALA A 74 3.12 -9.80 -16.95
N ARG A 75 2.15 -10.50 -16.36
CA ARG A 75 1.18 -11.30 -17.09
C ARG A 75 0.27 -10.46 -17.97
N HIS A 76 -0.09 -9.27 -17.51
CA HIS A 76 -0.95 -8.33 -18.24
C HIS A 76 -0.17 -7.36 -19.15
N GLY A 77 1.16 -7.45 -19.21
CA GLY A 77 1.98 -6.51 -19.98
C GLY A 77 1.92 -5.08 -19.45
N VAL A 78 1.55 -4.91 -18.18
CA VAL A 78 1.42 -3.62 -17.51
C VAL A 78 2.78 -3.23 -16.95
N GLU A 79 3.54 -2.44 -17.72
CA GLU A 79 4.84 -1.97 -17.29
C GLU A 79 4.73 -0.98 -16.12
N MET A 80 5.67 -1.07 -15.17
CA MET A 80 5.74 -0.19 -14.01
C MET A 80 6.57 1.05 -14.36
N LEU A 81 6.11 1.81 -15.36
CA LEU A 81 6.79 2.98 -15.89
C LEU A 81 5.96 4.26 -15.66
N PRO A 82 6.61 5.44 -15.63
CA PRO A 82 5.95 6.68 -15.21
C PRO A 82 5.20 7.43 -16.31
N ASP A 83 4.76 6.77 -17.37
CA ASP A 83 4.24 7.39 -18.60
C ASP A 83 2.70 7.47 -18.71
N GLY A 84 1.97 7.19 -17.63
CA GLY A 84 0.50 7.22 -17.62
C GLY A 84 -0.18 8.57 -17.30
N ASN A 85 -1.45 8.71 -17.71
CA ASN A 85 -2.30 9.92 -17.59
C ASN A 85 -2.70 10.31 -16.15
N THR A 86 -2.55 9.41 -15.17
CA THR A 86 -2.75 9.72 -13.75
C THR A 86 -1.71 8.97 -12.94
N LEU A 87 -0.81 9.72 -12.30
CA LEU A 87 0.32 9.14 -11.58
C LEU A 87 -0.16 8.46 -10.29
N VAL A 88 0.34 7.26 -9.98
CA VAL A 88 0.18 6.61 -8.67
C VAL A 88 1.37 6.98 -7.78
N LEU A 89 1.10 7.27 -6.51
CA LEU A 89 2.11 7.70 -5.57
C LEU A 89 2.41 6.65 -4.53
N SER A 90 3.70 6.42 -4.36
CA SER A 90 4.17 5.31 -3.54
C SER A 90 5.26 5.71 -2.54
N ASN A 91 6.09 6.68 -2.89
CA ASN A 91 7.22 7.09 -2.06
C ASN A 91 7.50 8.61 -2.18
N PRO A 92 7.41 9.38 -1.08
CA PRO A 92 7.66 10.83 -1.08
C PRO A 92 9.08 11.23 -1.49
N ILE A 93 10.03 10.30 -1.44
CA ILE A 93 11.44 10.50 -1.80
C ILE A 93 11.87 9.74 -3.06
N ALA A 94 10.98 8.99 -3.72
CA ALA A 94 11.35 8.29 -4.95
C ALA A 94 11.46 9.27 -6.12
N TYR A 95 12.42 8.98 -6.99
CA TYR A 95 12.54 9.60 -8.30
C TYR A 95 11.39 9.11 -9.21
N ARG A 96 10.90 9.99 -10.10
CA ARG A 96 9.80 9.73 -11.08
C ARG A 96 8.40 9.57 -10.48
N GLU A 97 8.21 10.05 -9.26
CA GLU A 97 6.90 10.31 -8.69
C GLU A 97 6.35 11.66 -9.15
N VAL A 98 5.07 11.96 -8.93
CA VAL A 98 4.47 13.25 -9.31
C VAL A 98 5.21 14.47 -8.74
N TRP A 99 5.83 14.33 -7.57
CA TRP A 99 6.58 15.41 -6.92
C TRP A 99 7.94 15.67 -7.59
N SER A 100 8.36 14.83 -8.54
CA SER A 100 9.59 15.03 -9.30
C SER A 100 9.48 16.21 -10.27
N GLY A 101 8.27 16.48 -10.77
CA GLY A 101 8.01 17.58 -11.72
C GLY A 101 7.51 18.87 -11.06
N SER A 102 6.94 18.80 -9.85
CA SER A 102 6.43 19.96 -9.13
C SER A 102 6.31 19.70 -7.62
N ASN A 103 6.55 20.72 -6.81
CA ASN A 103 6.26 20.67 -5.36
C ASN A 103 4.84 21.17 -5.01
N ASP A 104 4.03 21.60 -5.99
CA ASP A 104 2.69 22.17 -5.77
C ASP A 104 1.62 21.07 -5.55
N PRO A 105 1.02 20.93 -4.34
CA PRO A 105 -0.06 20.00 -4.03
C PRO A 105 -1.24 19.98 -5.00
N GLY A 106 -1.52 21.10 -5.68
CA GLY A 106 -2.55 21.17 -6.71
C GLY A 106 -2.26 20.23 -7.89
N VAL A 107 -1.00 20.13 -8.32
CA VAL A 107 -0.56 19.28 -9.45
C VAL A 107 -0.80 17.80 -9.16
N TRP A 108 -0.63 17.39 -7.91
CA TRP A 108 -0.78 15.99 -7.49
C TRP A 108 -2.09 15.67 -6.81
N ALA A 109 -3.01 16.63 -6.67
CA ALA A 109 -4.32 16.43 -6.07
C ALA A 109 -5.10 15.26 -6.70
N HIS A 110 -4.89 15.01 -8.00
CA HIS A 110 -5.59 13.97 -8.77
C HIS A 110 -4.84 12.63 -8.84
N ALA A 111 -3.66 12.54 -8.25
CA ALA A 111 -2.89 11.31 -8.24
C ALA A 111 -3.61 10.21 -7.44
N TYR A 112 -3.52 8.98 -7.94
CA TYR A 112 -3.93 7.79 -7.21
C TYR A 112 -2.84 7.42 -6.20
N LEU A 113 -3.17 6.67 -5.16
CA LEU A 113 -2.23 6.32 -4.10
C LEU A 113 -2.05 4.83 -4.01
N LEU A 114 -0.80 4.36 -4.00
CA LEU A 114 -0.49 2.97 -3.70
C LEU A 114 0.75 2.91 -2.81
N HIS A 115 0.52 2.65 -1.52
CA HIS A 115 1.59 2.64 -0.53
C HIS A 115 2.31 1.29 -0.46
N TYR A 116 3.63 1.29 -0.64
CA TYR A 116 4.48 0.12 -0.46
C TYR A 116 5.81 0.45 0.24
N CYS A 117 6.15 -0.37 1.25
CA CYS A 117 7.44 -0.47 1.95
C CYS A 117 8.06 0.82 2.56
N ILE A 118 7.25 1.76 3.04
CA ILE A 118 7.74 2.96 3.74
C ILE A 118 6.98 3.20 5.04
N THR A 119 7.64 3.82 6.01
CA THR A 119 6.96 4.42 7.16
C THR A 119 6.70 5.89 6.89
N TYR A 120 5.44 6.29 6.82
CA TYR A 120 5.05 7.68 6.72
C TYR A 120 4.93 8.28 8.12
N LYS A 121 5.80 9.26 8.44
CA LYS A 121 5.80 9.95 9.73
C LYS A 121 5.58 11.44 9.54
N TYR A 122 4.53 11.98 10.16
CA TYR A 122 4.27 13.42 10.19
C TYR A 122 3.74 13.83 11.57
N LYS A 123 4.49 14.67 12.29
CA LYS A 123 4.18 15.04 13.69
C LYS A 123 3.96 13.79 14.55
N SER A 124 2.79 13.63 15.17
CA SER A 124 2.41 12.46 15.98
C SER A 124 1.79 11.32 15.16
N TRP A 125 1.70 11.45 13.83
CA TRP A 125 1.14 10.44 12.94
C TRP A 125 2.22 9.54 12.37
N GLU A 126 1.99 8.23 12.43
CA GLU A 126 2.92 7.22 11.94
C GLU A 126 2.14 6.09 11.28
N PHE A 127 2.17 6.02 9.95
CA PHE A 127 1.56 4.94 9.19
C PHE A 127 2.65 4.04 8.61
N HIS A 128 2.54 2.74 8.82
CA HIS A 128 3.44 1.74 8.26
C HIS A 128 2.61 0.64 7.61
N LYS A 129 3.14 0.05 6.53
CA LYS A 129 2.51 -1.12 5.92
C LYS A 129 2.45 -2.25 6.96
N SER A 130 1.27 -2.85 7.09
CA SER A 130 1.03 -4.04 7.90
C SER A 130 0.15 -4.99 7.12
N LEU A 131 0.37 -6.28 7.30
CA LEU A 131 -0.60 -7.29 6.98
C LEU A 131 -1.78 -7.16 7.96
N VAL A 132 -2.94 -6.78 7.43
CA VAL A 132 -4.18 -6.73 8.21
C VAL A 132 -4.89 -8.06 8.01
N THR A 133 -5.15 -8.78 9.10
CA THR A 133 -5.96 -10.00 9.08
C THR A 133 -7.16 -9.87 10.03
N ARG A 134 -8.05 -10.86 10.03
CA ARG A 134 -9.14 -10.97 11.03
C ARG A 134 -8.67 -11.28 12.46
N LYS A 135 -7.36 -11.38 12.69
CA LYS A 135 -6.76 -11.63 14.01
C LYS A 135 -5.88 -10.46 14.46
N GLY A 136 -5.80 -9.42 13.65
CA GLY A 136 -5.16 -8.16 13.97
C GLY A 136 -4.15 -7.70 12.93
N TRP A 137 -3.22 -6.87 13.41
CA TRP A 137 -2.28 -6.14 12.56
C TRP A 137 -0.88 -6.68 12.76
N TYR A 138 -0.28 -7.14 11.66
CA TYR A 138 1.06 -7.74 11.65
C TYR A 138 1.99 -6.91 10.77
N ALA A 139 3.01 -6.31 11.35
CA ALA A 139 4.12 -5.69 10.63
C ALA A 139 5.44 -6.22 11.21
N GLU A 140 6.55 -5.97 10.50
CA GLU A 140 7.90 -6.43 10.89
C GLU A 140 8.25 -6.15 12.37
N ARG A 141 7.69 -5.09 12.95
CA ARG A 141 7.94 -4.66 14.34
C ARG A 141 6.67 -4.48 15.17
N PHE A 142 5.54 -5.02 14.72
CA PHE A 142 4.26 -4.80 15.37
C PHE A 142 3.36 -6.01 15.23
N ASP A 143 3.02 -6.61 16.36
CA ASP A 143 2.01 -7.66 16.47
C ASP A 143 1.05 -7.22 17.57
N ASN A 144 -0.22 -7.03 17.21
CA ASN A 144 -1.26 -6.68 18.17
C ASN A 144 -2.53 -7.48 17.90
N GLN A 145 -3.35 -7.60 18.93
CA GLN A 145 -4.66 -8.23 18.90
C GLN A 145 -5.80 -7.22 18.71
N LEU A 146 -5.51 -6.01 18.20
CA LEU A 146 -6.57 -5.07 17.81
C LEU A 146 -7.31 -5.70 16.63
N PRO A 147 -8.65 -5.65 16.61
CA PRO A 147 -9.43 -6.09 15.47
C PRO A 147 -8.87 -5.52 14.17
N GLY A 148 -8.71 -6.39 13.16
CA GLY A 148 -8.34 -5.95 11.83
C GLY A 148 -9.37 -4.97 11.28
N ILE A 149 -8.94 -3.99 10.48
CA ILE A 149 -9.90 -3.06 9.87
C ILE A 149 -10.93 -3.75 8.97
N LEU A 150 -10.76 -5.00 8.57
CA LEU A 150 -11.79 -5.71 7.80
C LEU A 150 -12.83 -6.43 8.67
N GLU A 151 -12.65 -6.49 9.99
CA GLU A 151 -13.61 -7.13 10.89
C GLU A 151 -14.91 -6.30 11.05
N CYS A 152 -16.03 -7.00 11.23
CA CYS A 152 -17.32 -6.37 11.44
C CYS A 152 -17.35 -5.67 12.81
N GLY A 153 -17.81 -4.41 12.82
CA GLY A 153 -17.81 -3.57 14.02
C GLY A 153 -16.43 -3.04 14.45
N ALA A 154 -15.35 -3.39 13.74
CA ALA A 154 -14.04 -2.86 14.07
C ALA A 154 -13.98 -1.33 13.84
N PRO A 155 -13.14 -0.61 14.60
CA PRO A 155 -12.92 0.81 14.40
C PRO A 155 -12.37 1.12 13.00
N THR A 156 -12.63 2.32 12.48
CA THR A 156 -11.91 2.85 11.31
C THR A 156 -10.58 3.50 11.74
N LEU A 157 -9.73 3.81 10.77
CA LEU A 157 -8.50 4.54 11.03
C LEU A 157 -8.82 5.99 11.37
N ALA A 158 -8.15 6.54 12.37
CA ALA A 158 -8.19 7.98 12.61
C ALA A 158 -7.61 8.71 11.39
N GLU A 159 -8.23 9.82 11.00
CA GLU A 159 -7.79 10.63 9.86
C GLU A 159 -6.83 11.74 10.31
N PRO A 160 -5.75 12.00 9.55
CA PRO A 160 -4.74 12.99 9.92
C PRO A 160 -5.25 14.41 9.64
N PRO A 161 -4.68 15.43 10.31
CA PRO A 161 -5.00 16.82 10.02
C PRO A 161 -4.67 17.17 8.56
N LEU A 162 -5.25 18.27 8.08
CA LEU A 162 -4.90 18.83 6.78
C LEU A 162 -3.38 19.06 6.66
N PRO A 163 -2.78 18.79 5.48
CA PRO A 163 -1.38 19.09 5.25
C PRO A 163 -1.14 20.61 5.39
N PRO A 164 0.05 21.02 5.87
CA PRO A 164 0.39 22.44 5.98
C PRO A 164 0.50 23.07 4.59
N LEU A 165 0.25 24.38 4.51
CA LEU A 165 0.45 25.14 3.28
C LEU A 165 1.97 25.31 3.01
N ILE A 166 2.35 25.38 1.74
CA ILE A 166 3.77 25.49 1.32
C ILE A 166 4.43 26.77 1.87
N ASP A 167 3.67 27.86 1.97
CA ASP A 167 4.13 29.18 2.40
C ASP A 167 4.43 29.27 3.90
N GLN A 168 4.13 28.22 4.69
CA GLN A 168 4.37 28.19 6.14
C GLN A 168 5.79 27.77 6.52
N GLY A 169 6.73 27.69 5.56
CA GLY A 169 8.12 27.30 5.81
C GLY A 169 8.28 25.84 6.25
N ALA A 170 7.29 24.99 5.96
CA ALA A 170 7.34 23.57 6.29
C ALA A 170 8.30 22.83 5.35
N ASP A 171 9.00 21.82 5.90
CA ASP A 171 9.86 20.94 5.11
C ASP A 171 9.08 20.28 3.95
N ALA A 172 9.65 20.32 2.74
CA ALA A 172 8.98 19.85 1.53
C ALA A 172 8.63 18.35 1.60
N ASN A 173 9.47 17.54 2.24
CA ASN A 173 9.18 16.12 2.43
C ASN A 173 8.09 15.90 3.48
N ALA A 174 8.07 16.70 4.55
CA ALA A 174 7.00 16.68 5.54
C ALA A 174 5.64 17.05 4.93
N ILE A 175 5.58 18.01 3.99
CA ILE A 175 4.37 18.34 3.21
C ILE A 175 3.91 17.13 2.38
N LYS A 176 4.83 16.48 1.64
CA LYS A 176 4.55 15.28 0.83
C LYS A 176 3.99 14.14 1.69
N ILE A 177 4.61 13.87 2.83
CA ILE A 177 4.14 12.84 3.77
C ILE A 177 2.78 13.21 4.37
N ALA A 178 2.59 14.46 4.80
CA ALA A 178 1.33 14.91 5.36
C ALA A 178 0.18 14.78 4.36
N TRP A 179 0.41 15.19 3.11
CA TRP A 179 -0.56 15.05 2.04
C TRP A 179 -0.83 13.58 1.73
N LEU A 180 0.21 12.73 1.67
CA LEU A 180 0.06 11.28 1.46
C LEU A 180 -0.84 10.66 2.51
N LEU A 181 -0.56 10.92 3.79
CA LEU A 181 -1.38 10.45 4.90
C LEU A 181 -2.82 10.96 4.79
N HIS A 182 -3.00 12.26 4.53
CA HIS A 182 -4.30 12.91 4.39
C HIS A 182 -5.14 12.35 3.24
N ARG A 183 -4.50 11.89 2.18
CA ARG A 183 -5.17 11.31 1.03
C ARG A 183 -5.36 9.79 1.17
N LEU A 184 -4.45 9.09 1.84
CA LEU A 184 -4.45 7.63 1.96
C LEU A 184 -5.47 7.12 2.99
N LEU A 185 -5.42 7.64 4.21
CA LEU A 185 -6.21 7.10 5.33
C LEU A 185 -7.73 7.20 5.11
N PRO A 186 -8.28 8.32 4.62
CA PRO A 186 -9.71 8.38 4.30
C PRO A 186 -10.13 7.38 3.22
N ARG A 187 -9.29 7.13 2.21
CA ARG A 187 -9.57 6.14 1.16
C ARG A 187 -9.57 4.71 1.70
N ILE A 188 -8.63 4.39 2.59
CA ILE A 188 -8.63 3.09 3.29
C ILE A 188 -9.92 2.95 4.09
N ASN A 189 -10.33 3.98 4.84
CA ASN A 189 -11.59 3.97 5.59
C ASN A 189 -12.80 3.75 4.69
N MET A 190 -12.87 4.42 3.54
CA MET A 190 -13.94 4.24 2.55
C MET A 190 -13.98 2.81 2.02
N ALA A 191 -12.83 2.26 1.61
CA ALA A 191 -12.74 0.89 1.09
C ALA A 191 -13.13 -0.14 2.16
N VAL A 192 -12.70 0.06 3.40
CA VAL A 192 -13.06 -0.78 4.56
C VAL A 192 -14.56 -0.73 4.82
N ALA A 193 -15.15 0.47 4.85
CA ALA A 193 -16.58 0.64 5.08
C ALA A 193 -17.40 -0.07 4.00
N GLU A 194 -17.00 0.06 2.74
CA GLU A 194 -17.65 -0.59 1.61
C GLU A 194 -17.49 -2.13 1.66
N PHE A 195 -16.30 -2.63 1.98
CA PHE A 195 -16.09 -4.07 2.20
C PHE A 195 -17.02 -4.61 3.29
N ARG A 196 -17.07 -3.93 4.45
CA ARG A 196 -17.92 -4.33 5.58
C ARG A 196 -19.40 -4.28 5.20
N ARG A 197 -19.84 -3.30 4.42
CA ARG A 197 -21.22 -3.20 3.92
C ARG A 197 -21.65 -4.46 3.14
N GLN A 198 -20.71 -5.10 2.44
CA GLN A 198 -20.97 -6.28 1.63
C GLN A 198 -20.80 -7.59 2.41
N GLN A 199 -19.87 -7.64 3.38
CA GLN A 199 -19.43 -8.88 4.02
C GLN A 199 -19.93 -9.07 5.45
N CYS A 200 -20.41 -8.00 6.10
CA CYS A 200 -20.93 -8.06 7.45
C CYS A 200 -22.44 -8.19 7.44
N PRO A 201 -23.02 -9.20 8.12
CA PRO A 201 -24.44 -9.17 8.43
C PRO A 201 -24.76 -7.90 9.22
N GLU A 202 -25.94 -7.30 9.05
CA GLU A 202 -26.32 -6.03 9.69
C GLU A 202 -25.99 -6.03 11.20
N THR A 203 -24.84 -5.48 11.57
CA THR A 203 -24.45 -5.33 12.96
C THR A 203 -25.12 -4.07 13.49
N THR A 204 -26.15 -4.28 14.30
CA THR A 204 -26.81 -3.25 15.09
C THR A 204 -25.82 -2.63 16.09
N GLY A 205 -25.49 -1.35 15.88
CA GLY A 205 -25.29 -0.41 16.99
C GLY A 205 -23.96 -0.37 17.74
N ALA A 206 -22.81 -0.71 17.14
CA ALA A 206 -21.52 -0.39 17.77
C ALA A 206 -21.10 1.05 17.47
N THR A 207 -20.84 1.85 18.52
CA THR A 207 -20.28 3.20 18.41
C THR A 207 -18.91 3.13 17.71
N PRO A 208 -18.65 3.93 16.67
CA PRO A 208 -17.37 3.89 15.97
C PRO A 208 -16.28 4.45 16.88
N LEU A 209 -15.49 3.57 17.47
CA LEU A 209 -14.16 3.93 17.95
C LEU A 209 -13.29 4.22 16.71
N ALA A 210 -12.38 5.18 16.79
CA ALA A 210 -11.36 5.39 15.76
C ALA A 210 -10.03 4.95 16.35
N VAL A 211 -9.31 4.05 15.67
CA VAL A 211 -7.97 3.63 16.09
C VAL A 211 -6.96 4.43 15.30
N ARG A 212 -6.04 5.08 16.00
CA ARG A 212 -4.86 5.64 15.34
C ARG A 212 -3.97 4.47 14.95
N THR A 213 -3.64 4.34 13.67
CA THR A 213 -2.44 3.62 13.27
C THR A 213 -1.27 4.39 13.85
N VAL A 214 -0.79 3.96 15.00
CA VAL A 214 0.48 4.37 15.55
C VAL A 214 1.28 3.09 15.62
N GLN A 215 2.43 3.03 14.97
CA GLN A 215 3.42 2.03 15.32
C GLN A 215 3.90 2.37 16.73
N PRO A 216 3.64 1.55 17.77
CA PRO A 216 4.29 1.77 19.05
C PRO A 216 5.79 1.68 18.79
N ARG A 217 6.52 2.76 19.09
CA ARG A 217 7.97 2.82 18.87
C ARG A 217 8.73 1.74 19.65
N GLN A 218 8.09 1.19 20.67
CA GLN A 218 8.44 0.00 21.44
C GLN A 218 7.23 -0.25 22.36
N CYS A 219 6.67 -1.46 22.38
CA CYS A 219 6.05 -1.91 23.62
C CYS A 219 7.23 -2.18 24.56
N GLN A 220 7.59 -1.22 25.42
CA GLN A 220 8.45 -1.54 26.54
C GLN A 220 7.70 -2.59 27.34
N GLY A 221 8.08 -3.86 27.16
CA GLY A 221 7.59 -4.92 28.01
C GLY A 221 7.85 -4.45 29.43
N ARG A 222 6.80 -4.34 30.24
CA ARG A 222 6.99 -4.44 31.68
C ARG A 222 7.63 -5.82 31.85
N LEU A 223 8.94 -5.83 32.08
CA LEU A 223 9.57 -6.95 32.75
C LEU A 223 8.81 -7.09 34.06
N THR A 224 8.03 -8.16 34.13
CA THR A 224 7.44 -8.67 35.37
C THR A 224 8.51 -8.92 36.39
#